data_AF-A0A1H3QWW2-F1
#
_entry.id   AF-A0A1H3QWW2-F1
#
_cell.length_a   1.000
_cell.length_b   1.000
_cell.length_c   1.000
_cell.angle_alpha   90.00
_cell.angle_beta   90.00
_cell.angle_gamma   90.00
#
_symmetry.space_group_name_H-M   'P 1'
#
loop_
_entity.id
_entity.type
_entity.pdbx_description
1 polymer ?
#
loop_
_entity_poly.entity_id
_entity_poly.type
_entity_poly.pdbx_seq_one_letter_code
_entity_poly.pdbx_strand_id
1 'polypeptide(L)'
;MIQIFNAFSLAFRNLFNFKILWILVWPLFVASILWLIIGEFFWIPSAEWLAEIIPFTIVKDWFDESDLLKITNSIGDVLNVIILVMLVIVTTMIITALFVMPSLIDFVAKRYYPLLDRKNGGSIIGSLFHVISAIIIFIALWSIALPFWFVGVGMLASFLAAAYLNQRLFSYDALSEHASKEELRILLRVDKLSLWGLGLLTGFVQFIPFLNLFAPTLTALAFIHFELARLENFRHKSNFNSSRK
;
A
#
# COMPACT_ATOMS: atom_id res chain seq x y z
N MET A 1 -3.40 24.58 6.69
CA MET A 1 -3.54 24.50 5.21
C MET A 1 -2.20 24.59 4.48
N ILE A 2 -1.35 25.61 4.73
CA ILE A 2 -0.04 25.76 4.05
C ILE A 2 0.88 24.53 4.21
N GLN A 3 0.92 23.93 5.40
CA GLN A 3 1.73 22.72 5.66
C GLN A 3 1.25 21.49 4.87
N ILE A 4 -0.07 21.33 4.69
CA ILE A 4 -0.67 20.22 3.94
C ILE A 4 -0.30 20.36 2.45
N PHE A 5 -0.46 21.56 1.89
CA PHE A 5 -0.15 21.83 0.49
C PHE A 5 1.34 21.67 0.19
N ASN A 6 2.22 22.14 1.08
CA ASN A 6 3.66 21.97 0.93
C ASN A 6 4.07 20.49 0.99
N ALA A 7 3.53 19.71 1.94
CA ALA A 7 3.80 18.27 2.04
C ALA A 7 3.32 17.53 0.78
N PHE A 8 2.13 17.85 0.28
CA PHE A 8 1.60 17.28 -0.95
C PHE A 8 2.44 17.66 -2.18
N SER A 9 2.84 18.93 -2.31
CA SER A 9 3.67 19.40 -3.43
C SER A 9 5.05 18.74 -3.45
N LEU A 10 5.70 18.60 -2.28
CA LEU A 10 6.96 17.89 -2.13
C LEU A 10 6.81 16.41 -2.48
N ALA A 11 5.75 15.75 -2.01
CA ALA A 11 5.44 14.37 -2.35
C ALA A 11 5.24 14.18 -3.86
N PHE A 12 4.49 15.08 -4.49
CA PHE A 12 4.23 15.04 -5.93
C PHE A 12 5.50 15.21 -6.76
N ARG A 13 6.38 16.16 -6.40
CA ARG A 13 7.70 16.31 -7.05
C ARG A 13 8.58 15.09 -6.86
N ASN A 14 8.55 14.50 -5.67
CA ASN A 14 9.36 13.33 -5.34
C ASN A 14 8.87 12.06 -6.04
N LEU A 15 7.58 11.97 -6.37
CA LEU A 15 7.05 10.84 -7.13
C LEU A 15 7.79 10.64 -8.46
N PHE A 16 8.20 11.72 -9.12
CA PHE A 16 8.97 11.67 -10.37
C PHE A 16 10.47 11.46 -10.17
N ASN A 17 10.95 11.28 -8.93
CA ASN A 17 12.35 10.97 -8.69
C ASN A 17 12.63 9.53 -9.11
N PHE A 18 13.68 9.33 -9.91
CA PHE A 18 14.08 8.00 -10.40
C PHE A 18 14.23 6.97 -9.27
N LYS A 19 14.76 7.37 -8.11
CA LYS A 19 14.91 6.46 -6.96
C LYS A 19 13.56 5.99 -6.41
N ILE A 20 12.55 6.85 -6.37
CA ILE A 20 11.20 6.50 -5.89
C ILE A 20 10.48 5.64 -6.93
N LEU A 21 10.58 5.99 -8.21
CA LEU A 21 10.03 5.16 -9.29
C LEU A 21 10.66 3.76 -9.26
N TRP A 22 11.97 3.67 -9.07
CA TRP A 22 12.66 2.39 -8.92
C TRP A 22 12.13 1.58 -7.73
N ILE A 23 11.94 2.21 -6.56
CA ILE A 23 11.34 1.58 -5.35
C ILE A 23 10.00 0.90 -5.65
N LEU A 24 9.20 1.44 -6.58
CA LEU A 24 7.91 0.87 -6.97
C LEU A 24 8.02 -0.25 -8.00
N VAL A 25 9.00 -0.15 -8.89
CA VAL A 25 9.13 -1.01 -10.06
C VAL A 25 9.93 -2.27 -9.74
N TRP A 26 10.98 -2.18 -8.92
CA TRP A 26 11.82 -3.34 -8.62
C TRP A 26 11.09 -4.53 -7.97
N PRO A 27 10.09 -4.37 -7.06
CA PRO A 27 9.38 -5.50 -6.48
C PRO A 27 8.63 -6.31 -7.54
N LEU A 28 8.00 -5.61 -8.48
CA LEU A 28 7.30 -6.22 -9.62
C LEU A 28 8.30 -6.95 -10.51
N PHE A 29 9.41 -6.32 -10.87
CA PHE A 29 10.45 -6.97 -11.67
C PHE A 29 10.99 -8.25 -11.03
N VAL A 30 11.31 -8.21 -9.73
CA VAL A 30 11.81 -9.38 -9.00
C VAL A 30 10.76 -10.50 -8.97
N ALA A 31 9.51 -10.18 -8.65
CA ALA A 31 8.43 -11.16 -8.63
C ALA A 31 8.16 -11.75 -10.03
N SER A 32 8.13 -10.91 -11.07
CA SER A 32 7.95 -11.34 -12.45
C SER A 32 9.08 -12.25 -12.91
N ILE A 33 10.35 -11.88 -12.69
CA ILE A 33 11.50 -12.72 -13.08
C ILE A 33 11.45 -14.06 -12.35
N LEU A 34 11.19 -14.04 -11.04
CA LEU A 34 11.09 -15.24 -10.22
C LEU A 34 10.01 -16.20 -10.76
N TRP A 35 8.80 -15.70 -11.00
CA TRP A 35 7.70 -16.52 -11.46
C TRP A 35 7.80 -16.91 -12.93
N LEU A 36 8.43 -16.12 -13.79
CA LEU A 36 8.73 -16.53 -15.16
C LEU A 36 9.72 -17.70 -15.16
N ILE A 37 10.80 -17.62 -14.38
CA ILE A 37 11.78 -18.72 -14.26
C ILE A 37 11.11 -19.98 -13.73
N ILE A 38 10.29 -19.87 -12.68
CA ILE A 38 9.54 -21.02 -12.13
C ILE A 38 8.52 -21.52 -13.16
N GLY A 39 7.81 -20.63 -13.83
CA GLY A 39 6.76 -20.92 -14.79
C GLY A 39 7.24 -21.81 -15.92
N GLU A 40 8.45 -21.60 -16.46
CA GLU A 40 9.05 -22.46 -17.49
C GLU A 40 9.10 -23.94 -17.07
N PHE A 41 9.33 -24.24 -15.79
CA PHE A 41 9.39 -25.63 -15.30
C PHE A 41 8.00 -26.24 -15.05
N PHE A 42 7.00 -25.41 -14.72
CA PHE A 42 5.66 -25.87 -14.36
C PHE A 42 4.64 -25.77 -15.49
N TRP A 43 4.99 -25.14 -16.62
CA TRP A 43 4.07 -24.86 -17.71
C TRP A 43 3.50 -26.12 -18.38
N ILE A 44 4.37 -27.07 -18.73
CA ILE A 44 3.98 -28.32 -19.42
C ILE A 44 3.27 -29.28 -18.44
N PRO A 45 3.83 -29.55 -17.24
CA PRO A 45 3.20 -30.48 -16.30
C PRO A 45 1.79 -30.05 -15.86
N SER A 46 1.52 -28.74 -15.75
CA SER A 46 0.21 -28.26 -15.31
C SER A 46 -0.89 -28.48 -16.35
N ALA A 47 -0.56 -28.41 -17.64
CA ALA A 47 -1.53 -28.70 -18.72
C ALA A 47 -1.93 -30.18 -18.73
N GLU A 48 -0.97 -31.07 -18.46
CA GLU A 48 -1.21 -32.51 -18.33
C GLU A 48 -2.08 -32.83 -17.11
N TRP A 49 -1.81 -32.23 -15.95
CA TRP A 49 -2.66 -32.39 -14.76
C TRP A 49 -4.09 -31.87 -14.98
N LEU A 50 -4.26 -30.77 -15.72
CA LEU A 50 -5.59 -30.25 -16.06
C LEU A 50 -6.36 -31.19 -17.00
N ALA A 51 -5.66 -31.85 -17.93
CA ALA A 51 -6.26 -32.85 -18.81
C ALA A 51 -6.77 -34.08 -18.05
N GLU A 52 -6.14 -34.44 -16.93
CA GLU A 52 -6.61 -35.53 -16.05
C GLU A 52 -7.85 -35.13 -15.21
N ILE A 53 -7.95 -33.85 -14.83
CA ILE A 53 -9.02 -33.34 -13.95
C ILE A 53 -10.30 -33.01 -14.73
N ILE A 54 -10.20 -32.64 -16.01
CA ILE A 54 -11.35 -32.27 -16.85
C ILE A 54 -11.75 -33.48 -17.71
N PRO A 55 -12.78 -34.26 -17.30
CA PRO A 55 -13.26 -35.36 -18.12
C PRO A 55 -14.01 -34.81 -19.34
N PHE A 56 -13.32 -34.74 -20.49
CA PHE A 56 -13.95 -34.43 -21.78
C PHE A 56 -14.87 -35.53 -22.31
N THR A 57 -15.21 -36.53 -21.49
CA THR A 57 -16.00 -37.70 -21.84
C THR A 57 -17.36 -37.37 -22.46
N ILE A 58 -17.95 -36.23 -22.11
CA ILE A 58 -19.25 -35.77 -22.63
C ILE A 58 -19.15 -35.23 -24.06
N VAL A 59 -17.97 -34.76 -24.48
CA VAL A 59 -17.73 -34.03 -25.73
C VAL A 59 -16.89 -34.84 -26.73
N LYS A 60 -16.34 -35.98 -26.28
CA LYS A 60 -15.50 -36.90 -27.09
C LYS A 60 -16.16 -37.39 -28.37
N ASP A 61 -17.48 -37.56 -28.39
CA ASP A 61 -18.20 -38.05 -29.58
C ASP A 61 -18.51 -36.94 -30.59
N TRP A 62 -18.30 -35.67 -30.22
CA TRP A 62 -18.67 -34.50 -31.03
C TRP A 62 -17.45 -33.87 -31.73
N PHE A 63 -16.23 -34.19 -31.26
CA PHE A 63 -14.98 -33.60 -31.74
C PHE A 63 -13.92 -34.68 -31.93
N ASP A 64 -13.06 -34.47 -32.93
CA ASP A 64 -11.87 -35.30 -33.12
C ASP A 64 -10.90 -35.11 -31.93
N GLU A 65 -10.19 -36.18 -31.59
CA GLU A 65 -9.23 -36.22 -30.48
C GLU A 65 -8.16 -35.12 -30.60
N SER A 66 -7.74 -34.80 -31.83
CA SER A 66 -6.76 -33.75 -32.09
C SER A 66 -7.26 -32.34 -31.76
N ASP A 67 -8.56 -32.08 -31.92
CA ASP A 67 -9.15 -30.78 -31.60
C ASP A 67 -9.41 -30.66 -30.10
N LEU A 68 -9.80 -31.75 -29.44
CA LEU A 68 -9.91 -31.82 -27.98
C LEU A 68 -8.57 -31.58 -27.28
N LEU A 69 -7.47 -32.13 -27.81
CA LEU A 69 -6.11 -31.87 -27.32
C LEU A 69 -5.72 -30.39 -27.46
N LYS A 70 -6.00 -29.76 -28.61
CA LYS A 70 -5.73 -28.32 -28.80
C LYS A 70 -6.54 -27.45 -27.84
N ILE A 71 -7.82 -27.77 -27.65
CA ILE A 71 -8.70 -27.04 -26.72
C ILE A 71 -8.18 -27.18 -25.29
N THR A 72 -7.81 -28.40 -24.87
CA THR A 72 -7.27 -28.67 -23.54
C THR A 72 -5.99 -27.90 -23.28
N ASN A 73 -5.05 -27.94 -24.22
CA ASN A 73 -3.79 -27.19 -24.11
C ASN A 73 -4.04 -25.68 -24.07
N SER A 74 -4.93 -25.16 -24.90
CA SER A 74 -5.28 -23.73 -24.91
C SER A 74 -5.89 -23.27 -23.58
N ILE A 75 -6.77 -24.09 -22.99
CA ILE A 75 -7.34 -23.83 -21.66
C ILE A 75 -6.26 -23.89 -20.59
N GLY A 76 -5.36 -24.87 -20.66
CA GLY A 76 -4.20 -25.01 -19.79
C GLY A 76 -3.29 -23.78 -19.81
N ASP A 77 -2.96 -23.29 -21.01
CA ASP A 77 -2.15 -22.08 -21.21
C ASP A 77 -2.81 -20.85 -20.57
N VAL A 78 -4.11 -20.64 -20.80
CA VAL A 78 -4.86 -19.52 -20.21
C VAL A 78 -4.87 -19.61 -18.69
N LEU A 79 -5.11 -20.79 -18.12
CA LEU A 79 -5.11 -20.99 -16.67
C LEU A 79 -3.72 -20.76 -16.08
N ASN A 80 -2.66 -21.24 -16.74
CA ASN A 80 -1.27 -21.00 -16.35
C ASN A 80 -0.95 -19.51 -16.30
N VAL A 81 -1.35 -18.74 -17.32
CA VAL A 81 -1.18 -17.27 -17.34
C VAL A 81 -1.91 -16.63 -16.16
N ILE A 82 -3.16 -17.02 -15.89
CA ILE A 82 -3.95 -16.45 -14.79
C ILE A 82 -3.26 -16.73 -13.44
N ILE A 83 -2.84 -17.97 -13.20
CA ILE A 83 -2.14 -18.37 -11.97
C ILE A 83 -0.83 -17.61 -11.83
N LEU A 84 -0.04 -17.54 -12.91
CA LEU A 84 1.22 -16.81 -12.95
C LEU A 84 1.03 -15.34 -12.56
N VAL A 85 0.06 -14.66 -13.17
CA VAL A 85 -0.27 -13.25 -12.87
C VAL A 85 -0.67 -13.10 -11.40
N MET A 86 -1.51 -14.01 -10.88
CA MET A 86 -1.94 -13.96 -9.48
C MET A 86 -0.77 -14.10 -8.51
N LEU A 87 0.15 -15.04 -8.80
CA LEU A 87 1.34 -15.28 -8.00
C LEU A 87 2.30 -14.08 -8.04
N VAL A 88 2.51 -13.49 -9.22
CA VAL A 88 3.29 -12.25 -9.37
C VAL A 88 2.69 -11.12 -8.54
N ILE A 89 1.37 -10.93 -8.58
CA ILE A 89 0.69 -9.88 -7.80
C ILE A 89 0.90 -10.13 -6.30
N VAL A 90 0.63 -11.34 -5.81
CA VAL A 90 0.77 -11.67 -4.38
C VAL A 90 2.21 -11.49 -3.90
N THR A 91 3.20 -12.00 -4.63
CA THR A 91 4.61 -11.86 -4.28
C THR A 91 5.05 -10.39 -4.31
N THR A 92 4.63 -9.63 -5.33
CA THR A 92 4.88 -8.18 -5.41
C THR A 92 4.31 -7.45 -4.20
N MET A 93 3.09 -7.80 -3.78
CA MET A 93 2.45 -7.21 -2.59
C MET A 93 3.24 -7.50 -1.32
N ILE A 94 3.73 -8.74 -1.14
CA ILE A 94 4.54 -9.13 0.02
C ILE A 94 5.86 -8.34 0.05
N ILE A 95 6.59 -8.31 -1.06
CA ILE A 95 7.85 -7.55 -1.16
C ILE A 95 7.58 -6.07 -0.90
N THR A 96 6.52 -5.51 -1.49
CA THR A 96 6.14 -4.11 -1.30
C THR A 96 5.88 -3.79 0.17
N ALA A 97 5.09 -4.62 0.86
CA ALA A 97 4.77 -4.42 2.26
C ALA A 97 6.01 -4.41 3.17
N LEU A 98 7.01 -5.24 2.86
CA LEU A 98 8.23 -5.37 3.66
C LEU A 98 9.24 -4.25 3.39
N PHE A 99 9.39 -3.81 2.13
CA PHE A 99 10.52 -2.98 1.73
C PHE A 99 10.17 -1.55 1.32
N VAL A 100 8.98 -1.30 0.76
CA VAL A 100 8.68 0.01 0.16
C VAL A 100 8.55 1.08 1.24
N MET A 101 7.82 0.81 2.32
CA MET A 101 7.61 1.82 3.35
C MET A 101 8.88 2.25 4.09
N PRO A 102 9.69 1.32 4.64
CA PRO A 102 10.95 1.69 5.27
C PRO A 102 11.88 2.44 4.32
N SER A 103 11.91 2.06 3.03
CA SER A 103 12.73 2.72 2.02
C SER A 103 12.27 4.15 1.70
N LEU A 104 10.95 4.39 1.66
CA LEU A 104 10.39 5.73 1.46
C LEU A 104 10.67 6.63 2.66
N ILE A 105 10.51 6.11 3.88
CA ILE A 105 10.82 6.85 5.12
C ILE A 105 12.30 7.21 5.16
N ASP A 106 13.19 6.25 4.92
CA ASP A 106 14.65 6.47 4.89
C ASP A 106 15.05 7.51 3.84
N PHE A 107 14.45 7.46 2.65
CA PHE A 107 14.69 8.44 1.59
C PHE A 107 14.28 9.87 2.01
N VAL A 108 13.09 10.04 2.56
CA VAL A 108 12.59 11.36 2.98
C VAL A 108 13.38 11.88 4.17
N ALA A 109 13.62 11.06 5.19
CA ALA A 109 14.38 11.42 6.37
C ALA A 109 15.79 11.90 6.01
N LYS A 110 16.54 11.13 5.20
CA LYS A 110 17.90 11.51 4.79
C LYS A 110 17.95 12.78 3.95
N ARG A 111 16.94 13.02 3.11
CA ARG A 111 16.95 14.12 2.14
C ARG A 111 16.41 15.44 2.70
N TYR A 112 15.41 15.38 3.57
CA TYR A 112 14.68 16.56 4.04
C TYR A 112 14.83 16.82 5.54
N TYR A 113 15.11 15.78 6.33
CA TYR A 113 15.22 15.87 7.78
C TYR A 113 16.51 15.23 8.32
N PRO A 114 17.70 15.59 7.80
CA PRO A 114 18.95 14.90 8.15
C PRO A 114 19.37 15.09 9.62
N LEU A 115 18.85 16.11 10.30
CA LEU A 115 19.13 16.41 11.71
C LEU A 115 18.15 15.74 12.68
N LEU A 116 17.18 14.97 12.18
CA LEU A 116 16.14 14.36 13.00
C LEU A 116 16.60 12.99 13.52
N ASP A 117 16.93 12.90 14.81
CA ASP A 117 17.38 11.65 15.42
C ASP A 117 16.30 10.55 15.37
N ARG A 118 16.73 9.32 15.02
CA ARG A 118 15.91 8.10 15.08
C ARG A 118 15.82 7.60 16.51
N LYS A 119 14.66 7.77 17.15
CA LYS A 119 14.40 7.28 18.51
C LYS A 119 13.74 5.90 18.57
N ASN A 120 13.37 5.30 17.43
CA ASN A 120 12.79 3.96 17.31
C ASN A 120 11.71 3.67 18.38
N GLY A 121 10.80 4.61 18.61
CA GLY A 121 9.77 4.49 19.65
C GLY A 121 8.68 3.46 19.35
N GLY A 122 8.65 2.93 18.12
CA GLY A 122 7.81 1.80 17.75
C GLY A 122 8.11 0.55 18.60
N SER A 123 7.09 -0.02 19.21
CA SER A 123 7.15 -1.36 19.82
C SER A 123 6.35 -2.31 18.96
N ILE A 124 6.83 -3.54 18.74
CA ILE A 124 6.11 -4.58 17.97
C ILE A 124 4.69 -4.78 18.53
N ILE A 125 4.55 -4.78 19.86
CA ILE A 125 3.26 -4.91 20.55
C ILE A 125 2.39 -3.65 20.37
N GLY A 126 3.03 -2.47 20.35
CA GLY A 126 2.33 -1.20 20.12
C GLY A 126 1.81 -1.06 18.69
N SER A 127 2.59 -1.52 17.70
CA SER A 127 2.23 -1.58 16.29
C SER A 127 1.06 -2.54 16.10
N LEU A 128 1.13 -3.73 16.70
CA LEU A 128 0.06 -4.74 16.61
C LEU A 128 -1.27 -4.21 17.15
N PHE A 129 -1.29 -3.57 18.33
CA PHE A 129 -2.50 -2.96 18.87
C PHE A 129 -3.05 -1.83 17.99
N HIS A 130 -2.15 -1.03 17.38
CA HIS A 130 -2.54 0.05 16.49
C HIS A 130 -3.18 -0.47 15.20
N VAL A 131 -2.59 -1.48 14.58
CA VAL A 131 -3.08 -2.14 13.37
C VAL A 131 -4.43 -2.82 13.66
N ILE A 132 -4.54 -3.59 14.74
CA ILE A 132 -5.81 -4.25 15.13
C ILE A 132 -6.90 -3.20 15.37
N SER A 133 -6.59 -2.11 16.09
CA SER A 133 -7.57 -1.04 16.33
C SER A 133 -7.99 -0.34 15.04
N ALA A 134 -7.07 -0.15 14.09
CA ALA A 134 -7.38 0.42 12.79
C ALA A 134 -8.28 -0.51 11.96
N ILE A 135 -8.02 -1.82 11.97
CA ILE A 135 -8.83 -2.84 11.28
C ILE A 135 -10.24 -2.91 11.88
N ILE A 136 -10.39 -2.95 13.20
CA ILE A 136 -11.70 -2.98 13.86
C ILE A 136 -12.54 -1.76 13.45
N ILE A 137 -11.96 -0.56 13.46
CA ILE A 137 -12.68 0.65 13.08
C ILE A 137 -12.97 0.69 11.58
N PHE A 138 -12.08 0.17 10.74
CA PHE A 138 -12.34 0.02 9.32
C PHE A 138 -13.52 -0.92 9.05
N ILE A 139 -13.59 -2.07 9.73
CA ILE A 139 -14.72 -3.00 9.63
C ILE A 139 -16.01 -2.29 10.07
N ALA A 140 -15.99 -1.55 11.18
CA ALA A 140 -17.16 -0.79 11.63
C ALA A 140 -17.61 0.26 10.60
N LEU A 141 -16.67 1.02 10.03
CA LEU A 141 -16.95 2.00 8.98
C LEU A 141 -17.48 1.34 7.70
N TRP A 142 -16.96 0.18 7.33
CA TRP A 142 -17.43 -0.60 6.19
C TRP A 142 -18.83 -1.16 6.39
N SER A 143 -19.13 -1.68 7.58
CA SER A 143 -20.47 -2.13 7.96
C SER A 143 -21.49 -0.99 7.89
N ILE A 144 -21.07 0.25 8.16
CA ILE A 144 -21.90 1.45 7.96
C ILE A 144 -21.96 1.83 6.47
N ALA A 145 -20.86 1.72 5.72
CA ALA A 145 -20.85 2.06 4.30
C ALA A 145 -21.78 1.17 3.46
N LEU A 146 -21.87 -0.13 3.79
CA LEU A 146 -22.69 -1.13 3.10
C LEU A 146 -24.18 -0.74 2.96
N PRO A 147 -24.91 -0.39 4.04
CA PRO A 147 -26.26 0.15 3.93
C PRO A 147 -26.37 1.41 3.05
N PHE A 148 -25.37 2.29 3.11
CA PHE A 148 -25.37 3.55 2.36
C PHE A 148 -25.12 3.37 0.85
N TRP A 149 -24.57 2.23 0.43
CA TRP A 149 -24.48 1.88 -1.00
C TRP A 149 -25.86 1.79 -1.65
N PHE A 150 -26.87 1.27 -0.94
CA PHE A 150 -28.24 1.18 -1.43
C PHE A 150 -28.93 2.54 -1.63
N VAL A 151 -28.40 3.61 -1.01
CA VAL A 151 -28.93 4.98 -1.08
C VAL A 151 -28.10 5.86 -2.03
N GLY A 152 -27.08 5.30 -2.69
CA GLY A 152 -26.21 6.03 -3.63
C GLY A 152 -25.11 6.89 -2.96
N VAL A 153 -25.01 6.87 -1.63
CA VAL A 153 -23.99 7.61 -0.87
C VAL A 153 -22.79 6.72 -0.48
N GLY A 154 -22.89 5.41 -0.74
CA GLY A 154 -21.88 4.41 -0.36
C GLY A 154 -20.48 4.71 -0.88
N MET A 155 -20.36 5.33 -2.06
CA MET A 155 -19.07 5.76 -2.61
C MET A 155 -18.33 6.75 -1.69
N LEU A 156 -19.05 7.74 -1.13
CA LEU A 156 -18.47 8.69 -0.18
C LEU A 156 -18.11 8.00 1.15
N ALA A 157 -18.93 7.07 1.62
CA ALA A 157 -18.68 6.33 2.84
C ALA A 157 -17.44 5.42 2.72
N SER A 158 -17.30 4.68 1.62
CA SER A 158 -16.13 3.86 1.31
C SER A 158 -14.87 4.71 1.17
N PHE A 159 -14.98 5.88 0.56
CA PHE A 159 -13.89 6.84 0.44
C PHE A 159 -13.43 7.37 1.81
N LEU A 160 -14.36 7.77 2.67
CA LEU A 160 -14.05 8.23 4.03
C LEU A 160 -13.44 7.11 4.88
N ALA A 161 -13.90 5.87 4.74
CA ALA A 161 -13.34 4.71 5.41
C ALA A 161 -11.91 4.42 4.96
N ALA A 162 -11.64 4.48 3.65
CA ALA A 162 -10.31 4.31 3.09
C ALA A 162 -9.36 5.43 3.52
N ALA A 163 -9.80 6.69 3.47
CA ALA A 163 -9.03 7.84 3.93
C ALA A 163 -8.66 7.73 5.42
N TYR A 164 -9.62 7.31 6.26
CA TYR A 164 -9.38 7.09 7.68
C TYR A 164 -8.36 5.98 7.95
N LEU A 165 -8.48 4.83 7.27
CA LEU A 165 -7.56 3.71 7.45
C LEU A 165 -6.15 4.08 6.99
N ASN A 166 -6.02 4.68 5.80
CA ASN A 166 -4.74 5.13 5.25
C ASN A 166 -4.07 6.14 6.17
N GLN A 167 -4.81 7.14 6.63
CA GLN A 167 -4.33 8.11 7.61
C GLN A 167 -3.74 7.40 8.83
N ARG A 168 -4.43 6.41 9.37
CA ARG A 168 -4.05 5.78 10.63
C ARG A 168 -2.87 4.83 10.50
N LEU A 169 -2.75 4.10 9.40
CA LEU A 169 -1.58 3.27 9.10
C LEU A 169 -0.36 4.16 8.85
N PHE A 170 -0.43 5.06 7.87
CA PHE A 170 0.73 5.84 7.43
C PHE A 170 1.25 6.81 8.49
N SER A 171 0.38 7.40 9.31
CA SER A 171 0.82 8.30 10.39
C SER A 171 1.60 7.55 11.47
N TYR A 172 1.17 6.32 11.81
CA TYR A 172 1.89 5.49 12.77
C TYR A 172 3.24 5.05 12.20
N ASP A 173 3.24 4.53 10.98
CA ASP A 173 4.45 4.02 10.33
C ASP A 173 5.51 5.12 10.17
N ALA A 174 5.12 6.31 9.68
CA ALA A 174 6.01 7.44 9.49
C ALA A 174 6.66 7.94 10.79
N LEU A 175 5.91 7.97 11.89
CA LEU A 175 6.41 8.44 13.19
C LEU A 175 7.17 7.36 13.96
N SER A 176 6.86 6.07 13.78
CA SER A 176 7.35 4.98 14.61
C SER A 176 8.88 4.83 14.63
N GLU A 177 9.55 5.14 13.51
CA GLU A 177 11.00 5.06 13.38
C GLU A 177 11.73 6.26 14.03
N HIS A 178 11.12 7.45 14.01
CA HIS A 178 11.78 8.69 14.42
C HIS A 178 11.32 9.19 15.80
N ALA A 179 10.06 9.03 16.17
CA ALA A 179 9.49 9.53 17.42
C ALA A 179 9.75 8.59 18.60
N SER A 180 9.86 9.13 19.83
CA SER A 180 9.80 8.33 21.06
C SER A 180 8.38 7.84 21.38
N LYS A 181 8.22 6.90 22.32
CA LYS A 181 6.90 6.38 22.75
C LYS A 181 5.97 7.47 23.29
N GLU A 182 6.53 8.50 23.94
CA GLU A 182 5.80 9.65 24.47
C GLU A 182 5.45 10.63 23.35
N GLU A 183 6.41 10.96 22.48
CA GLU A 183 6.21 11.82 21.31
C GLU A 183 5.12 11.25 20.39
N LEU A 184 5.16 9.94 20.12
CA LEU A 184 4.19 9.21 19.30
C LEU A 184 2.77 9.30 19.87
N ARG A 185 2.59 9.09 21.19
CA ARG A 185 1.27 9.18 21.84
C ARG A 185 0.67 10.58 21.78
N ILE A 186 1.50 11.62 21.89
CA ILE A 186 1.06 13.02 21.85
C ILE A 186 0.67 13.39 20.42
N LEU A 187 1.54 13.09 19.44
CA LEU A 187 1.30 13.43 18.03
C LEU A 187 0.09 12.69 17.46
N LEU A 188 -0.15 11.43 17.82
CA LEU A 188 -1.34 10.70 17.36
C LEU A 188 -2.67 11.24 17.93
N ARG A 189 -2.63 12.03 19.02
CA ARG A 189 -3.83 12.61 19.64
C ARG A 189 -4.16 14.02 19.16
N VAL A 190 -3.19 14.76 18.65
CA VAL A 190 -3.32 16.17 18.24
C VAL A 190 -3.54 16.28 16.72
N ASP A 191 -4.06 17.40 16.22
CA ASP A 191 -4.18 17.78 14.78
C ASP A 191 -4.90 16.79 13.84
N LYS A 192 -5.91 16.06 14.34
CA LYS A 192 -6.68 15.09 13.53
C LYS A 192 -7.28 15.70 12.26
N LEU A 193 -7.72 16.97 12.30
CA LEU A 193 -8.31 17.68 11.15
C LEU A 193 -7.33 17.84 9.99
N SER A 194 -6.06 18.12 10.27
CA SER A 194 -5.04 18.30 9.23
C SER A 194 -4.72 16.99 8.53
N LEU A 195 -4.70 15.89 9.29
CA LEU A 195 -4.50 14.55 8.78
C LEU A 195 -5.68 14.05 7.94
N TRP A 196 -6.92 14.38 8.35
CA TRP A 196 -8.12 14.17 7.53
C TRP A 196 -8.07 14.97 6.23
N GLY A 197 -7.67 16.24 6.27
CA GLY A 197 -7.52 17.08 5.08
C GLY A 197 -6.49 16.51 4.11
N LEU A 198 -5.35 16.02 4.61
CA LEU A 198 -4.34 15.35 3.79
C LEU A 198 -4.86 14.05 3.19
N GLY A 199 -5.50 13.19 4.00
CA GLY A 199 -6.07 11.91 3.56
C GLY A 199 -7.16 12.07 2.50
N LEU A 200 -8.02 13.09 2.63
CA LEU A 200 -9.01 13.43 1.61
C LEU A 200 -8.34 13.90 0.32
N LEU A 201 -7.36 14.81 0.42
CA LEU A 201 -6.66 15.36 -0.73
C LEU A 201 -5.90 14.27 -1.50
N THR A 202 -5.17 13.40 -0.81
CA THR A 202 -4.49 12.25 -1.42
C THR A 202 -5.48 11.20 -1.92
N GLY A 203 -6.62 11.03 -1.24
CA GLY A 203 -7.71 10.17 -1.69
C GLY A 203 -8.28 10.63 -3.04
N PHE A 204 -8.48 11.93 -3.24
CA PHE A 204 -9.01 12.45 -4.51
C PHE A 204 -8.13 12.09 -5.71
N VAL A 205 -6.82 11.94 -5.51
CA VAL A 205 -5.88 11.51 -6.55
C VAL A 205 -6.21 10.12 -7.08
N GLN A 206 -6.83 9.25 -6.28
CA GLN A 206 -7.24 7.90 -6.72
C GLN A 206 -8.33 7.95 -7.80
N PHE A 207 -9.09 9.04 -7.93
CA PHE A 207 -10.08 9.16 -9.00
C PHE A 207 -9.48 9.57 -10.34
N ILE A 208 -8.18 9.89 -10.40
CA ILE A 208 -7.48 10.22 -11.63
C ILE A 208 -6.79 8.95 -12.14
N PRO A 209 -7.19 8.37 -13.30
CA PRO A 209 -6.76 7.02 -13.72
C PRO A 209 -5.24 6.81 -13.72
N PHE A 210 -4.49 7.74 -14.32
CA PHE A 210 -3.03 7.64 -14.41
C PHE A 210 -2.33 7.89 -13.07
N LEU A 211 -2.90 8.75 -12.22
CA LEU A 211 -2.32 9.02 -10.90
C LEU A 211 -2.70 7.97 -9.87
N ASN A 212 -3.78 7.21 -10.08
CA ASN A 212 -4.21 6.12 -9.21
C ASN A 212 -3.08 5.09 -9.03
N LEU A 213 -2.36 4.75 -10.10
CA LEU A 213 -1.20 3.85 -10.08
C LEU A 213 -0.13 4.28 -9.06
N PHE A 214 0.01 5.57 -8.85
CA PHE A 214 0.98 6.17 -7.94
C PHE A 214 0.36 6.69 -6.64
N ALA A 215 -0.96 6.61 -6.50
CA ALA A 215 -1.69 7.20 -5.39
C ALA A 215 -1.26 6.62 -4.04
N PRO A 216 -1.01 5.30 -3.86
CA PRO A 216 -0.50 4.76 -2.60
C PRO A 216 0.84 5.40 -2.21
N THR A 217 1.75 5.54 -3.17
CA THR A 217 3.09 6.10 -2.94
C THR A 217 3.05 7.59 -2.69
N LEU A 218 2.23 8.32 -3.45
CA LEU A 218 2.01 9.75 -3.23
C LEU A 218 1.41 10.01 -1.86
N THR A 219 0.44 9.19 -1.46
CA THR A 219 -0.17 9.23 -0.12
C THR A 219 0.89 8.98 0.94
N ALA A 220 1.66 7.89 0.81
CA ALA A 220 2.77 7.56 1.71
C ALA A 220 3.76 8.73 1.87
N LEU A 221 4.28 9.26 0.76
CA LEU A 221 5.22 10.37 0.77
C LEU A 221 4.64 11.63 1.40
N ALA A 222 3.38 11.95 1.11
CA ALA A 222 2.70 13.11 1.66
C ALA A 222 2.54 12.99 3.18
N PHE A 223 2.14 11.82 3.67
CA PHE A 223 2.04 11.54 5.11
C PHE A 223 3.40 11.56 5.79
N ILE A 224 4.45 10.99 5.18
CA ILE A 224 5.82 11.00 5.73
C ILE A 224 6.33 12.44 5.86
N HIS A 225 6.22 13.27 4.82
CA HIS A 225 6.61 14.68 4.89
C HIS A 225 5.83 15.45 5.94
N PHE A 226 4.52 15.23 6.01
CA PHE A 226 3.67 15.92 6.97
C PHE A 226 4.02 15.55 8.42
N GLU A 227 4.18 14.27 8.72
CA GLU A 227 4.44 13.79 10.08
C GLU A 227 5.87 14.09 10.54
N LEU A 228 6.88 13.96 9.67
CA LEU A 228 8.27 14.33 10.02
C LEU A 228 8.40 15.84 10.27
N ALA A 229 7.77 16.69 9.44
CA ALA A 229 7.71 18.13 9.70
C ALA A 229 7.06 18.45 11.06
N ARG A 230 6.02 17.69 11.41
CA ARG A 230 5.29 17.88 12.66
C ARG A 230 6.10 17.45 13.88
N LEU A 231 6.84 16.35 13.76
CA LEU A 231 7.78 15.88 14.78
C LEU A 231 8.93 16.86 15.00
N GLU A 232 9.53 17.39 13.93
CA GLU A 232 10.57 18.41 14.00
C GLU A 232 10.08 19.67 14.73
N ASN A 233 8.91 20.18 14.36
CA ASN A 233 8.29 21.33 15.02
C ASN A 233 7.98 21.07 16.51
N PHE A 234 7.55 19.85 16.85
CA PHE A 234 7.31 19.45 18.23
C PHE A 234 8.61 19.47 19.05
N ARG A 235 9.71 18.92 18.51
CA ARG A 235 11.03 18.92 19.17
C ARG A 235 11.61 20.32 19.31
N HIS A 236 11.49 21.17 18.29
CA HIS A 236 11.93 22.57 18.39
C HIS A 236 11.20 23.33 19.50
N LYS A 237 9.86 23.18 19.60
CA LYS A 237 9.07 23.81 20.68
C LYS A 237 9.42 23.24 22.06
N SER A 238 9.63 21.94 22.16
CA SER A 238 10.07 21.25 23.38
C SER A 238 11.41 21.81 23.88
N ASN A 239 12.42 21.84 23.01
CA ASN A 239 13.78 22.30 23.35
C ASN A 239 13.81 23.80 23.69
N PHE A 240 12.98 24.61 23.02
CA PHE A 240 12.86 26.02 23.34
C PHE A 240 12.28 26.23 24.75
N ASN A 241 11.27 25.47 25.14
CA ASN A 241 10.66 25.56 26.47
C ASN A 241 11.55 25.01 27.59
N SER A 242 12.43 24.03 27.32
CA SER A 242 13.39 23.56 28.32
C SER A 242 14.55 24.53 28.53
N SER A 243 14.92 25.34 27.52
CA SER A 243 15.97 26.36 27.64
C SER A 243 15.59 27.61 28.46
N ARG A 244 14.28 27.80 28.73
CA ARG A 244 13.74 28.92 29.51
C ARG A 244 13.42 28.58 30.98
N LYS A 245 13.60 27.32 31.37
CA LYS A 245 13.48 26.85 32.76
C LYS A 245 14.87 26.67 33.34
#